data_AF-A0AAU2H0X0-F1
#
_entry.id   AF-A0AAU2H0X0-F1
#
_cell.length_a   1.000
_cell.length_b   1.000
_cell.length_c   1.000
_cell.angle_alpha   90.00
_cell.angle_beta   90.00
_cell.angle_gamma   90.00
#
_symmetry.space_group_name_H-M   'P 1'
#
loop_
_entity.id
_entity.type
_entity.pdbx_description
1 polymer ?
#
loop_
_entity_poly.entity_id
_entity_poly.type
_entity_poly.pdbx_seq_one_letter_code
_entity_poly.pdbx_strand_id
1 'polypeptide(L)'
;MRRTVTAVLSAALLAGGLAVTVAPAAHAGVIICKPAELRQQAAQLDRKAEELNHLGERAAAAKAHQQADALRKKAKMCEDADGRAS
;
A
#
# COMPACT_ATOMS: atom_id res chain seq x y z
N MET A 1 -27.53 22.15 3.50
CA MET A 1 -27.09 21.88 4.89
C MET A 1 -26.16 20.68 4.88
N ARG A 2 -24.89 20.83 5.26
CA ARG A 2 -23.91 19.74 5.30
C ARG A 2 -23.80 19.25 6.75
N ARG A 3 -24.21 18.00 7.02
CA ARG A 3 -23.99 17.36 8.33
C ARG A 3 -22.75 16.49 8.24
N THR A 4 -21.65 16.98 8.80
CA THR A 4 -20.44 16.18 9.07
C THR A 4 -20.59 15.57 10.45
N VAL A 5 -20.83 14.25 10.51
CA VAL A 5 -20.81 13.50 11.77
C VAL A 5 -19.40 13.00 11.98
N THR A 6 -18.67 13.67 12.88
CA THR A 6 -17.34 13.25 13.33
C THR A 6 -17.51 12.02 14.22
N ALA A 7 -17.33 10.83 13.67
CA ALA A 7 -17.25 9.62 14.46
C ALA A 7 -15.90 9.58 15.16
N VAL A 8 -15.89 9.89 16.46
CA VAL A 8 -14.73 9.76 17.33
C VAL A 8 -14.49 8.27 17.56
N LEU A 9 -13.50 7.71 16.88
CA LEU A 9 -13.05 6.34 17.08
C LEU A 9 -12.28 6.26 18.40
N SER A 10 -12.87 5.52 19.34
CA SER A 10 -12.29 5.18 20.64
C SER A 10 -10.99 4.41 20.46
N ALA A 11 -9.87 5.00 20.91
CA ALA A 11 -8.58 4.34 20.92
C ALA A 11 -8.54 3.30 22.05
N ALA A 12 -8.67 2.02 21.69
CA ALA A 12 -8.33 0.92 22.58
C ALA A 12 -6.80 0.86 22.72
N LEU A 13 -6.30 1.08 23.93
CA LEU A 13 -4.88 0.88 24.27
C LEU A 13 -4.55 -0.61 24.23
N LEU A 14 -3.63 -1.02 23.35
CA LEU A 14 -2.94 -2.30 23.49
C LEU A 14 -1.65 -2.09 24.29
N ALA A 15 -1.72 -2.51 25.55
CA ALA A 15 -0.57 -2.72 26.40
C ALA A 15 0.22 -3.95 25.93
N GLY A 16 1.53 -3.80 25.80
CA GLY A 16 2.49 -4.91 25.87
C GLY A 16 2.76 -5.64 24.56
N GLY A 17 3.99 -5.48 24.06
CA GLY A 17 4.62 -6.44 23.16
C GLY A 17 4.82 -5.91 21.75
N LEU A 18 6.09 -5.88 21.33
CA LEU A 18 6.56 -5.41 20.04
C LEU A 18 5.77 -6.02 18.87
N ALA A 19 4.97 -5.22 18.18
CA ALA A 19 4.58 -5.48 16.79
C ALA A 19 4.28 -4.13 16.15
N VAL A 20 5.24 -3.62 15.37
CA VAL A 20 5.01 -2.51 14.44
C VAL A 20 4.05 -3.03 13.38
N THR A 21 2.74 -2.90 13.66
CA THR A 21 1.70 -3.18 12.68
C THR A 21 1.60 -1.95 11.77
N VAL A 22 2.33 -1.98 10.67
CA VAL A 22 2.13 -1.03 9.58
C VAL A 22 0.76 -1.33 8.96
N ALA A 23 -0.28 -0.68 9.47
CA ALA A 23 -1.59 -0.71 8.83
C ALA A 23 -1.45 -0.08 7.44
N PRO A 24 -1.81 -0.78 6.34
CA PRO A 24 -1.84 -0.13 5.04
C PRO A 24 -3.02 0.84 5.09
N ALA A 25 -2.72 2.13 5.17
CA ALA A 25 -3.68 3.18 4.91
C ALA A 25 -4.10 3.08 3.44
N ALA A 26 -5.11 2.25 3.18
CA ALA A 26 -5.78 2.15 1.89
C ALA A 26 -6.45 3.48 1.58
N HIS A 27 -5.69 4.41 1.00
CA HIS A 27 -6.18 5.66 0.46
C HIS A 27 -6.95 5.37 -0.82
N ALA A 28 -8.23 5.02 -0.67
CA ALA A 28 -9.22 5.10 -1.73
C ALA A 28 -9.66 6.57 -1.87
N GLY A 29 -8.92 7.34 -2.67
CA GLY A 29 -9.28 8.71 -3.01
C GLY A 29 -8.62 9.09 -4.33
N VAL A 30 -9.44 9.32 -5.36
CA VAL A 30 -9.12 9.80 -6.72
C VAL A 30 -7.88 9.13 -7.34
N ILE A 31 -8.05 8.34 -8.42
CA ILE A 31 -6.92 7.83 -9.19
C ILE A 31 -6.25 8.99 -9.93
N ILE A 32 -5.50 9.83 -9.20
CA ILE A 32 -4.47 10.66 -9.77
C ILE A 32 -3.34 9.68 -10.07
N CYS A 33 -2.96 9.58 -11.35
CA CYS A 33 -1.81 8.79 -11.76
C CYS A 33 -0.57 9.39 -11.11
N LYS A 34 -0.15 8.80 -9.98
CA LYS A 34 1.05 9.20 -9.25
C LYS A 34 2.06 8.06 -9.32
N PRO A 35 2.81 7.93 -10.44
CA PRO A 35 3.71 6.80 -10.66
C PRO A 35 4.80 6.70 -9.58
N ALA A 36 5.25 7.83 -9.03
CA ALA A 36 6.19 7.86 -7.91
C ALA A 36 5.62 7.22 -6.63
N GLU A 37 4.39 7.56 -6.22
CA GLU A 37 3.74 6.95 -5.05
C GLU A 37 3.48 5.45 -5.26
N LEU A 38 3.06 5.05 -6.46
CA LEU A 38 2.84 3.64 -6.79
C LEU A 38 4.14 2.81 -6.70
N ARG A 39 5.26 3.36 -7.17
CA ARG A 39 6.58 2.73 -7.03
C ARG A 39 7.04 2.64 -5.58
N GLN A 40 6.80 3.68 -4.78
CA GLN A 40 7.12 3.65 -3.36
C GLN A 40 6.30 2.60 -2.61
N GLN A 41 5.02 2.46 -2.91
CA GLN A 41 4.17 1.42 -2.32
C GLN A 41 4.61 0.02 -2.75
N ALA A 42 5.00 -0.17 -4.02
CA ALA A 42 5.57 -1.44 -4.48
C ALA A 42 6.85 -1.80 -3.70
N ALA A 43 7.78 -0.85 -3.53
CA ALA A 43 9.00 -1.08 -2.77
C ALA A 43 8.76 -1.37 -1.27
N GLN A 44 7.67 -0.86 -0.68
CA GLN A 44 7.26 -1.25 0.68
C GLN A 44 6.75 -2.69 0.72
N LEU A 45 5.98 -3.11 -0.28
CA LEU A 45 5.49 -4.50 -0.38
C LEU A 45 6.63 -5.49 -0.63
N ASP A 46 7.65 -5.13 -1.42
CA ASP A 46 8.82 -5.97 -1.59
C ASP A 46 9.58 -6.15 -0.28
N ARG A 47 9.81 -5.07 0.48
CA ARG A 47 10.44 -5.17 1.82
C ARG A 47 9.64 -6.07 2.76
N LYS A 48 8.32 -5.97 2.73
CA LYS A 48 7.44 -6.85 3.51
C LYS A 48 7.51 -8.30 3.02
N ALA A 49 7.63 -8.53 1.71
CA ALA A 49 7.78 -9.86 1.14
C ALA A 49 9.08 -10.53 1.60
N GLU A 50 10.20 -9.78 1.62
CA GLU A 50 11.47 -10.26 2.14
C GLU A 50 11.37 -10.62 3.63
N GLU A 51 10.74 -9.76 4.44
CA GLU A 51 10.49 -10.06 5.86
C GLU A 51 9.67 -11.34 6.04
N LEU A 52 8.59 -11.51 5.29
CA LEU A 52 7.77 -12.72 5.30
C LEU A 52 8.56 -13.96 4.85
N ASN A 53 9.46 -13.81 3.86
CA ASN A 53 10.31 -14.91 3.41
C ASN A 53 11.33 -15.32 4.48
N HIS A 54 11.91 -14.36 5.21
CA HIS A 54 12.77 -14.62 6.36
C HIS A 54 12.04 -15.34 7.50
N LEU A 55 10.75 -15.08 7.67
CA LEU A 55 9.88 -15.77 8.64
C LEU A 55 9.41 -17.16 8.16
N GLY A 56 9.76 -17.57 6.92
CA GLY A 56 9.32 -18.83 6.32
C GLY A 56 7.91 -18.79 5.69
N GLU A 57 7.24 -17.64 5.74
CA GLU A 57 5.88 -17.39 5.23
C GLU A 57 5.86 -17.19 3.71
N ARG A 58 6.36 -18.18 2.95
CA ARG A 58 6.59 -18.04 1.50
C ARG A 58 5.33 -17.74 0.68
N ALA A 59 4.19 -18.29 1.07
CA ALA A 59 2.92 -18.00 0.39
C ALA A 59 2.48 -16.53 0.59
N ALA A 60 2.72 -15.97 1.78
CA ALA A 60 2.42 -14.57 2.06
C ALA A 60 3.42 -13.65 1.35
N ALA A 61 4.70 -14.01 1.31
CA ALA A 61 5.73 -13.29 0.55
C ALA A 61 5.39 -13.26 -0.95
N ALA A 62 5.00 -14.39 -1.54
CA ALA A 62 4.59 -14.45 -2.94
C ALA A 62 3.40 -13.53 -3.25
N LYS A 63 2.39 -13.48 -2.36
CA LYS A 63 1.25 -12.55 -2.50
C LYS A 63 1.70 -11.09 -2.42
N ALA A 64 2.63 -10.76 -1.53
CA ALA A 64 3.16 -9.41 -1.40
C ALA A 64 3.93 -8.98 -2.67
N HIS A 65 4.76 -9.84 -3.25
CA HIS A 65 5.39 -9.57 -4.54
C HIS A 65 4.38 -9.38 -5.67
N GLN A 66 3.35 -10.23 -5.75
CA GLN A 66 2.29 -10.07 -6.75
C GLN A 66 1.58 -8.71 -6.65
N GLN A 67 1.34 -8.22 -5.43
CA GLN A 67 0.78 -6.89 -5.21
C GLN A 67 1.76 -5.79 -5.63
N ALA A 68 3.06 -5.93 -5.32
CA ALA A 68 4.09 -4.99 -5.75
C ALA A 68 4.15 -4.89 -7.29
N ASP A 69 4.11 -6.02 -8.00
CA ASP A 69 4.10 -6.04 -9.46
C ASP A 69 2.83 -5.43 -10.06
N ALA A 70 1.67 -5.62 -9.44
CA ALA A 70 0.45 -4.96 -9.87
C ALA A 70 0.57 -3.43 -9.78
N LEU A 71 1.19 -2.92 -8.71
CA LEU A 71 1.43 -1.48 -8.54
C LEU A 71 2.46 -0.95 -9.54
N ARG A 72 3.54 -1.70 -9.81
CA ARG A 72 4.54 -1.35 -10.83
C ARG A 72 3.92 -1.28 -12.22
N LYS A 73 3.05 -2.25 -12.57
CA LYS A 73 2.31 -2.24 -13.83
C LYS A 73 1.41 -1.02 -13.93
N LYS A 74 0.69 -0.67 -12.87
CA LYS A 74 -0.13 0.56 -12.82
C LYS A 74 0.72 1.82 -12.99
N ALA A 75 1.88 1.90 -12.33
CA ALA A 75 2.80 3.03 -12.48
C ALA A 75 3.26 3.19 -13.93
N LYS A 76 3.66 2.08 -14.57
CA LYS A 76 4.06 2.07 -15.97
C LYS A 76 2.92 2.50 -16.90
N MET A 77 1.71 2.00 -16.66
CA MET A 77 0.53 2.40 -17.45
C MET A 77 0.23 3.89 -17.34
N CYS A 78 0.43 4.49 -16.16
CA CYS A 78 0.31 5.94 -15.98
C CYS A 78 1.35 6.68 -16.82
N GLU A 79 2.62 6.28 -16.76
CA GLU A 79 3.71 6.92 -17.52
C GLU A 79 3.54 6.77 -19.04
N ASP A 80 3.12 5.60 -19.49
CA ASP A 80 2.85 5.32 -20.91
C ASP A 80 1.62 6.09 -21.44
N ALA A 81 0.67 6.44 -20.56
CA ALA A 81 -0.50 7.25 -20.90
C ALA A 81 -0.14 8.75 -20.99
N ASP A 82 0.64 9.27 -20.04
CA ASP A 82 1.16 10.65 -20.08
C ASP A 82 2.07 10.87 -21.32
N GLY A 83 2.97 9.94 -21.62
CA GLY A 83 3.89 10.05 -22.76
C GLY A 83 3.21 9.93 -24.14
N ARG A 84 2.02 9.33 -24.21
CA ARG A 84 1.24 9.21 -25.46
C ARG A 84 0.29 10.38 -25.70
N ALA A 85 0.11 11.24 -24.69
CA ALA A 85 -0.63 12.50 -24.78
C ALA A 85 0.26 13.69 -25.19
N SER A 86 1.55 13.43 -25.52
CA SER A 86 2.56 14.41 -25.92
C SER A 86 2.78 14.44 -27.43
#